data_AF-A0A7Y3WQT1-F1
#
_entry.id   AF-A0A7Y3WQT1-F1
#
_cell.length_a   1.000
_cell.length_b   1.000
_cell.length_c   1.000
_cell.angle_alpha   90.00
_cell.angle_beta   90.00
_cell.angle_gamma   90.00
#
_symmetry.space_group_name_H-M   'P 1'
#
loop_
_entity.id
_entity.type
_entity.pdbx_description
1 polymer ?
#
loop_
_entity_poly.entity_id
_entity_poly.type
_entity_poly.pdbx_seq_one_letter_code
_entity_poly.pdbx_strand_id
1 'polypeptide(L)'
;MNNINSSKKISIICYGISALIFGAIYIFGVFLSKGDEMGFCLLNFYIVMPLTTLIVSLIISIKKGYLFWCYPVFVGLLGIIIPFAVFSTFEILSLFFAFFPALIGLIIGMIIRTKTKKHEIRIMK
;
A
#
# COMPACT_ATOMS: atom_id res chain seq x y z
N MET A 1 -10.22 -12.34 -23.97
CA MET A 1 -8.86 -11.73 -23.92
C MET A 1 -8.79 -10.29 -23.38
N ASN A 2 -9.87 -9.70 -22.82
CA ASN A 2 -9.87 -8.29 -22.33
C ASN A 2 -9.32 -8.07 -20.90
N ASN A 3 -8.93 -9.13 -20.18
CA ASN A 3 -8.66 -9.05 -18.73
C ASN A 3 -7.26 -8.49 -18.38
N ILE A 4 -6.27 -8.68 -19.25
CA ILE A 4 -4.88 -8.26 -18.98
C ILE A 4 -4.75 -6.73 -18.93
N ASN A 5 -5.46 -6.01 -19.80
CA ASN A 5 -5.42 -4.54 -19.85
C ASN A 5 -6.13 -3.91 -18.64
N SER A 6 -7.22 -4.51 -18.15
CA SER A 6 -7.93 -4.02 -16.96
C SER A 6 -7.10 -4.24 -15.67
N SER A 7 -6.49 -5.43 -15.53
CA SER A 7 -5.60 -5.74 -14.40
C SER A 7 -4.37 -4.81 -14.34
N LYS A 8 -3.76 -4.49 -15.49
CA LYS A 8 -2.67 -3.51 -15.58
C LYS A 8 -3.12 -2.11 -15.20
N LYS A 9 -4.26 -1.64 -15.73
CA LYS A 9 -4.81 -0.32 -15.40
C LYS A 9 -5.09 -0.16 -13.90
N ILE A 10 -5.71 -1.16 -13.27
CA ILE A 10 -6.00 -1.14 -11.83
C ILE A 10 -4.70 -1.04 -11.02
N SER A 11 -3.69 -1.86 -11.34
CA SER A 11 -2.40 -1.76 -10.65
C SER A 11 -1.76 -0.39 -10.84
N ILE A 12 -1.71 0.14 -12.07
CA ILE A 12 -1.12 1.47 -12.34
C ILE A 12 -1.83 2.55 -11.53
N ILE A 13 -3.17 2.52 -11.48
CA ILE A 13 -3.96 3.46 -10.69
C ILE A 13 -3.61 3.33 -9.20
N CYS A 14 -3.55 2.11 -8.68
CA CYS A 14 -3.22 1.85 -7.28
C CYS A 14 -1.80 2.29 -6.91
N TYR A 15 -0.79 1.96 -7.74
CA TYR A 15 0.58 2.44 -7.55
C TYR A 15 0.66 3.97 -7.64
N GLY A 16 -0.08 4.58 -8.57
CA GLY A 16 -0.16 6.03 -8.74
C GLY A 16 -0.79 6.73 -7.53
N ILE A 17 -1.89 6.21 -7.00
CA ILE A 17 -2.54 6.74 -5.80
C ILE A 17 -1.61 6.63 -4.59
N SER A 18 -0.99 5.47 -4.38
CA SER A 18 -0.02 5.30 -3.29
C SER A 18 1.15 6.27 -3.45
N ALA A 19 1.73 6.39 -4.64
CA ALA A 19 2.81 7.32 -4.90
C ALA A 19 2.41 8.78 -4.66
N LEU A 20 1.18 9.17 -4.98
CA LEU A 20 0.67 10.52 -4.73
C LEU A 20 0.50 10.80 -3.23
N ILE A 21 -0.08 9.86 -2.48
CA ILE A 21 -0.24 9.98 -1.03
C ILE A 21 1.14 10.03 -0.35
N PHE A 22 2.03 9.11 -0.68
CA PHE A 22 3.38 9.07 -0.14
C PHE A 22 4.22 10.28 -0.55
N GLY A 23 4.04 10.78 -1.77
CA GLY A 23 4.65 12.01 -2.24
C GLY A 23 4.15 13.24 -1.48
N ALA A 24 2.84 13.31 -1.17
CA ALA A 24 2.29 14.37 -0.33
C ALA A 24 2.89 14.32 1.08
N ILE A 25 2.94 13.13 1.70
CA ILE A 25 3.58 12.94 3.02
C ILE A 25 5.03 13.42 2.97
N TYR A 26 5.78 13.05 1.94
CA TYR A 26 7.16 13.50 1.76
C TYR A 26 7.27 15.03 1.67
N ILE A 27 6.47 15.68 0.81
CA ILE A 27 6.50 17.14 0.66
C ILE A 27 6.15 17.83 1.98
N PHE A 28 5.06 17.42 2.64
CA PHE A 28 4.68 18.01 3.93
C PHE A 28 5.72 17.77 5.03
N GLY A 29 6.40 16.63 5.00
CA GLY A 29 7.47 16.32 5.94
C GLY A 29 8.70 17.21 5.75
N VAL A 30 9.10 17.50 4.51
CA VAL A 30 10.27 18.36 4.24
C VAL A 30 10.03 19.81 4.67
N PHE A 31 8.79 20.29 4.61
CA PHE A 31 8.41 21.64 5.04
C PHE A 31 7.89 21.71 6.49
N LEU A 32 8.19 20.70 7.31
CA LEU A 32 7.64 20.61 8.66
C LEU A 32 8.26 21.66 9.60
N SER A 33 7.40 22.36 10.34
CA SER A 33 7.82 23.29 11.39
C SER A 33 8.33 22.54 12.62
N LYS A 34 9.36 23.08 13.27
CA LYS A 34 9.90 22.54 14.52
C LYS A 34 8.80 22.51 15.59
N GLY A 35 8.52 21.32 16.14
CA GLY A 35 7.48 21.09 17.15
C GLY A 35 6.28 20.27 16.67
N ASP A 36 6.01 20.20 15.36
CA ASP A 36 4.89 19.43 14.80
C ASP A 36 5.26 17.99 14.42
N GLU A 37 6.52 17.62 14.64
CA GLU A 37 7.16 16.35 14.31
C GLU A 37 6.40 15.14 14.87
N MET A 38 5.98 15.21 16.13
CA MET A 38 5.25 14.11 16.78
C MET A 38 3.89 13.87 16.13
N GLY A 39 3.13 14.94 15.88
CA GLY A 39 1.80 14.84 15.28
C GLY A 39 1.87 14.35 13.83
N PHE A 40 2.85 14.86 13.08
CA PHE A 40 3.13 14.40 11.73
C PHE A 40 3.47 12.91 11.70
N CYS A 41 4.34 12.44 12.61
CA CYS A 41 4.74 11.04 12.64
C CYS A 41 3.58 10.10 12.98
N LEU A 42 2.81 10.43 14.02
CA LEU A 42 1.65 9.65 14.45
C LEU A 42 0.61 9.54 13.32
N LEU A 43 0.26 10.66 12.69
CA LEU A 43 -0.74 10.64 11.64
C LEU A 43 -0.23 9.89 10.41
N ASN A 44 0.97 10.20 9.92
CA ASN A 44 1.40 9.72 8.62
C ASN A 44 1.98 8.29 8.66
N PHE A 45 2.86 7.98 9.62
CA PHE A 45 3.50 6.65 9.67
C PHE A 45 2.65 5.61 10.39
N TYR A 46 1.86 6.00 11.40
CA TYR A 46 1.10 5.03 12.20
C TYR A 46 -0.37 4.89 11.77
N ILE A 47 -0.94 5.86 11.06
CA ILE A 47 -2.34 5.81 10.63
C ILE A 47 -2.45 5.77 9.10
N VAL A 48 -2.00 6.82 8.41
CA VAL A 48 -2.21 6.97 6.96
C VAL A 48 -1.47 5.89 6.17
N MET A 49 -0.18 5.71 6.40
CA MET A 49 0.65 4.71 5.72
C MET A 49 0.12 3.26 5.88
N PRO A 50 -0.15 2.74 7.09
CA PRO A 50 -0.69 1.39 7.27
C PRO A 50 -2.10 1.21 6.69
N LEU A 51 -2.99 2.19 6.82
CA LEU A 51 -4.34 2.09 6.26
C LEU A 51 -4.34 2.11 4.74
N THR A 52 -3.58 3.02 4.13
CA THR A 52 -3.51 3.15 2.67
C THR A 52 -2.87 1.91 2.04
N THR A 53 -1.78 1.42 2.63
CA THR A 53 -1.10 0.19 2.17
C THR A 53 -2.00 -1.04 2.26
N LEU A 54 -2.79 -1.16 3.34
CA LEU A 54 -3.75 -2.25 3.51
C LEU A 54 -4.88 -2.19 2.47
N ILE A 55 -5.53 -1.04 2.30
CA ILE A 55 -6.66 -0.88 1.36
C ILE A 55 -6.19 -1.13 -0.07
N VAL A 56 -5.07 -0.53 -0.47
CA VAL A 56 -4.56 -0.64 -1.84
C VAL A 56 -4.08 -2.07 -2.13
N SER A 57 -3.35 -2.70 -1.21
CA SER A 57 -2.90 -4.10 -1.40
C SER A 57 -4.08 -5.07 -1.50
N LEU A 58 -5.15 -4.85 -0.73
CA LEU A 58 -6.38 -5.62 -0.78
C LEU A 58 -7.08 -5.47 -2.14
N ILE A 59 -7.23 -4.24 -2.64
CA ILE A 59 -7.86 -3.99 -3.95
C ILE A 59 -7.07 -4.64 -5.09
N ILE A 60 -5.75 -4.43 -5.11
CA ILE A 60 -4.87 -5.03 -6.12
C ILE A 60 -4.97 -6.56 -6.06
N SER A 61 -4.96 -7.16 -4.86
CA SER A 61 -5.01 -8.62 -4.69
C SER A 61 -6.35 -9.24 -5.13
N ILE A 62 -7.48 -8.63 -4.74
CA ILE A 62 -8.83 -9.07 -5.14
C ILE A 62 -8.98 -9.04 -6.67
N LYS A 63 -8.46 -8.00 -7.33
CA LYS A 63 -8.59 -7.84 -8.79
C LYS A 63 -7.52 -8.58 -9.60
N LYS A 64 -6.61 -9.33 -8.95
CA LYS A 64 -5.42 -9.92 -9.58
C LYS A 64 -4.67 -8.87 -10.42
N GLY A 65 -4.38 -7.72 -9.81
CA GLY A 65 -3.61 -6.67 -10.45
C GLY A 65 -2.26 -7.17 -10.95
N TYR A 66 -1.74 -6.54 -12.00
CA TYR A 66 -0.38 -6.79 -12.47
C TYR A 66 0.65 -6.46 -11.38
N LEU A 67 1.64 -7.34 -11.18
CA LEU A 67 2.70 -7.19 -10.15
C LEU A 67 2.19 -6.97 -8.71
N PHE A 68 1.06 -7.57 -8.36
CA PHE A 68 0.49 -7.44 -7.01
C PHE A 68 1.40 -7.95 -5.88
N TRP A 69 2.26 -8.94 -6.17
CA TRP A 69 3.29 -9.43 -5.24
C TRP A 69 4.41 -8.41 -4.99
N CYS A 70 4.64 -7.46 -5.90
CA CYS A 70 5.66 -6.43 -5.75
C CYS A 70 5.18 -5.25 -4.89
N TYR A 71 3.88 -5.14 -4.62
CA TYR A 71 3.31 -4.00 -3.91
C TYR A 71 3.84 -3.85 -2.48
N PRO A 72 3.93 -4.91 -1.64
CA PRO A 72 4.53 -4.80 -0.31
C PRO A 72 5.98 -4.32 -0.34
N VAL A 73 6.76 -4.78 -1.32
CA VAL A 73 8.16 -4.36 -1.49
C VAL A 73 8.24 -2.88 -1.86
N PHE A 74 7.39 -2.42 -2.78
CA PHE A 74 7.32 -1.02 -3.19
C PHE A 74 7.00 -0.09 -2.01
N VAL A 75 5.95 -0.40 -1.24
CA VAL A 75 5.58 0.44 -0.08
C VAL A 75 6.57 0.30 1.08
N GLY A 76 7.21 -0.86 1.24
CA GLY A 76 8.28 -1.05 2.20
C GLY A 76 9.50 -0.15 1.90
N LEU A 77 9.89 -0.05 0.63
CA LEU A 77 10.95 0.88 0.21
C LEU A 77 10.57 2.33 0.51
N LEU A 78 9.34 2.74 0.21
CA LEU A 78 8.84 4.08 0.57
C LEU A 78 8.83 4.30 2.09
N GLY A 79 8.49 3.27 2.87
CA GLY A 79 8.54 3.29 4.33
C GLY A 79 9.95 3.53 4.91
N ILE A 80 11.01 3.32 4.12
CA ILE A 80 12.41 3.64 4.49
C ILE A 80 12.80 5.01 3.93
N ILE A 81 12.49 5.28 2.66
CA ILE A 81 12.90 6.49 1.96
C ILE A 81 12.28 7.74 2.60
N ILE A 82 11.01 7.68 3.00
CA ILE A 82 10.31 8.86 3.53
C ILE A 82 10.87 9.28 4.90
N PRO A 83 11.00 8.40 5.92
CA PRO A 83 11.62 8.81 7.19
C PRO A 83 13.05 9.30 7.00
N PHE A 84 13.83 8.66 6.12
CA PHE A 84 15.18 9.09 5.81
C PHE A 84 15.19 10.50 5.21
N ALA A 85 14.28 10.81 4.30
CA ALA A 85 14.28 12.10 3.63
C ALA A 85 13.64 13.23 4.47
N VAL A 86 12.74 12.90 5.40
CA VAL A 86 12.07 13.87 6.29
C VAL A 86 12.89 14.14 7.56
N PHE A 87 13.42 13.09 8.20
CA PHE A 87 14.11 13.20 9.49
C PHE A 87 15.61 12.86 9.43
N SER A 88 16.13 12.46 8.27
CA SER A 88 17.51 11.95 8.15
C SER A 88 17.80 10.74 9.04
N THR A 89 16.76 9.97 9.40
CA THR A 89 16.86 8.78 10.27
C THR A 89 16.30 7.53 9.61
N PHE A 90 16.86 6.38 9.98
CA PHE A 90 16.35 5.07 9.58
C PHE A 90 15.39 4.54 10.64
N GLU A 91 14.10 4.75 10.41
CA GLU A 91 13.01 4.28 11.25
C GLU A 91 12.53 2.89 10.81
N ILE A 92 13.03 1.85 11.49
CA ILE A 92 12.61 0.46 11.20
C ILE A 92 11.13 0.23 11.46
N LEU A 93 10.54 0.98 12.40
CA LEU A 93 9.11 0.92 12.69
C LEU A 93 8.27 1.34 11.48
N SER A 94 8.65 2.44 10.81
CA SER A 94 7.96 2.91 9.60
C SER A 94 7.95 1.84 8.50
N LEU A 95 9.07 1.14 8.29
CA LEU A 95 9.13 0.00 7.38
C LEU A 95 8.09 -1.08 7.75
N PHE A 96 8.03 -1.46 9.02
CA PHE A 96 7.08 -2.47 9.49
C PHE A 96 5.62 -2.03 9.32
N PHE A 97 5.31 -0.77 9.62
CA PHE A 97 3.96 -0.19 9.45
C PHE A 97 3.57 0.03 7.97
N ALA A 98 4.52 0.08 7.04
CA ALA A 98 4.21 0.03 5.61
C ALA A 98 4.04 -1.40 5.08
N PHE A 99 4.95 -2.30 5.49
CA PHE A 99 5.11 -3.62 4.90
C PHE A 99 4.09 -4.64 5.42
N PHE A 100 3.91 -4.74 6.74
CA PHE A 100 2.99 -5.73 7.33
C PHE A 100 1.53 -5.51 6.92
N PRO A 101 0.99 -4.27 6.96
CA PRO A 101 -0.38 -4.04 6.52
C PRO A 101 -0.59 -4.32 5.03
N ALA A 102 0.42 -4.07 4.19
CA ALA A 102 0.40 -4.46 2.79
C ALA A 102 0.37 -5.99 2.60
N LEU A 103 1.12 -6.74 3.40
CA LEU A 103 1.05 -8.21 3.40
C LEU A 103 -0.32 -8.71 3.86
N ILE A 104 -0.86 -8.15 4.94
CA ILE A 104 -2.16 -8.52 5.49
C ILE A 104 -3.25 -8.28 4.43
N GLY A 105 -3.30 -7.08 3.83
CA GLY A 105 -4.26 -6.77 2.78
C GLY A 105 -4.11 -7.68 1.55
N LEU A 106 -2.87 -8.02 1.17
CA LEU A 106 -2.60 -8.95 0.09
C LEU A 106 -3.13 -10.37 0.39
N ILE A 107 -2.86 -10.92 1.58
CA ILE A 107 -3.33 -12.25 2.01
C ILE A 107 -4.86 -12.28 2.06
N ILE A 108 -5.48 -11.28 2.69
CA ILE A 108 -6.94 -11.17 2.78
C ILE A 108 -7.56 -11.11 1.38
N GLY A 109 -7.00 -10.28 0.50
CA GLY A 109 -7.49 -10.17 -0.88
C GLY A 109 -7.37 -11.48 -1.67
N MET A 110 -6.31 -12.27 -1.42
CA MET A 110 -6.16 -13.59 -2.04
C MET A 110 -7.23 -14.58 -1.54
N ILE A 111 -7.51 -14.58 -0.23
CA ILE A 111 -8.52 -15.44 0.38
C ILE A 111 -9.91 -15.11 -0.20
N ILE A 112 -10.28 -13.83 -0.22
CA ILE A 112 -11.57 -13.35 -0.77
C ILE A 112 -11.71 -13.81 -2.22
N ARG A 113 -10.71 -13.54 -3.05
CA ARG A 113 -10.72 -13.93 -4.47
C ARG A 113 -10.86 -15.43 -4.67
N THR A 114 -10.20 -16.23 -3.84
CA THR A 114 -10.28 -17.71 -3.92
C THR A 114 -11.67 -18.20 -3.54
N LYS A 115 -12.29 -17.61 -2.51
CA LYS A 115 -13.67 -17.92 -2.13
C LYS A 115 -14.68 -17.54 -3.22
N THR A 116 -14.57 -16.37 -3.83
CA THR A 116 -15.46 -15.93 -4.92
C THR A 116 -15.38 -16.88 -6.12
N LYS A 117 -14.17 -17.26 -6.55
CA LYS A 117 -14.00 -18.23 -7.65
C LYS A 117 -14.58 -19.61 -7.34
N LYS A 118 -14.42 -20.09 -6.11
CA LYS A 118 -14.97 -21.38 -5.68
C LYS A 118 -16.50 -21.37 -5.68
N HIS A 119 -17.12 -20.23 -5.38
CA HIS A 119 -18.57 -20.07 -5.40
C HIS A 119 -19.14 -20.10 -6.82
N GLU A 120 -18.50 -19.45 -7.80
CA GLU A 120 -18.95 -19.49 -9.21
C GLU A 120 -18.94 -20.92 -9.78
N ILE A 121 -17.89 -21.69 -9.49
CA ILE A 121 -17.77 -23.08 -9.98
C ILE A 121 -18.85 -24.00 -9.38
N ARG A 122 -19.32 -23.71 -8.15
CA ARG A 122 -20.36 -24.51 -7.49
C ARG A 122 -21.77 -24.22 -8.02
N ILE A 123 -22.03 -23.04 -8.58
CA ILE A 123 -23.32 -22.70 -9.21
C ILE A 123 -23.46 -23.31 -10.61
N MET A 124 -22.33 -23.57 -11.29
CA MET A 124 -22.32 -24.15 -12.65
C MET A 124 -22.35 -25.69 -12.67
N LYS A 125 -22.45 -26.35 -11.52
CA LYS A 125 -22.50 -27.81 -11.38
C LYS A 125 -23.87 -28.23 -10.87
#